data_AF-A0A3M1AVG3-F1
#
_entry.id   AF-A0A3M1AVG3-F1
#
_cell.length_a   1.000
_cell.length_b   1.000
_cell.length_c   1.000
_cell.angle_alpha   90.00
_cell.angle_beta   90.00
_cell.angle_gamma   90.00
#
_symmetry.space_group_name_H-M   'P 1'
#
loop_
_entity.id
_entity.type
_entity.pdbx_description
1 polymer ?
#
loop_
_entity_poly.entity_id
_entity_poly.type
_entity_poly.pdbx_seq_one_letter_code
_entity_poly.pdbx_strand_id
1 'polypeptide(L)'
;MKLFYKEYGRGDPPVVILHGLLGSGRNWHTVANRLAQKRRIVVPDMRNHGRSPHSENHRLVDMVEDIFELQQDLGVLPAVILGHSMG
;
A
#
# COMPACT_ATOMS: atom_id res chain seq x y z
N MET A 1 -2.13 -2.28 -12.17
CA MET A 1 -0.76 -1.91 -12.62
C MET A 1 0.24 -2.27 -11.54
N LYS A 2 1.53 -2.52 -11.89
CA LYS A 2 2.56 -2.85 -10.90
C LYS A 2 2.95 -1.62 -10.07
N LEU A 3 2.38 -1.53 -8.86
CA LEU A 3 2.67 -0.47 -7.92
C LEU A 3 4.07 -0.63 -7.32
N PHE A 4 4.73 0.51 -7.10
CA PHE A 4 5.89 0.56 -6.22
C PHE A 4 5.41 0.39 -4.77
N TYR A 5 6.13 -0.38 -3.95
CA TYR A 5 5.84 -0.52 -2.53
C TYR A 5 7.13 -0.65 -1.72
N LYS A 6 7.03 -0.37 -0.41
CA LYS A 6 8.02 -0.80 0.58
C LYS A 6 7.40 -1.84 1.50
N GLU A 7 8.21 -2.80 1.90
CA GLU A 7 7.83 -3.81 2.88
C GLU A 7 8.66 -3.66 4.15
N TYR A 8 8.04 -3.92 5.31
CA TYR A 8 8.67 -3.86 6.61
C TYR A 8 8.21 -5.06 7.46
N GLY A 9 9.13 -5.61 8.26
CA GLY A 9 8.80 -6.67 9.21
C GLY A 9 8.33 -7.96 8.57
N ARG A 10 7.87 -8.87 9.42
CA ARG A 10 7.28 -10.17 9.06
C ARG A 10 6.18 -10.52 10.07
N GLY A 11 5.30 -11.45 9.73
CA GLY A 11 4.24 -11.95 10.62
C GLY A 11 2.83 -11.56 10.21
N ASP A 12 1.84 -12.18 10.85
CA ASP A 12 0.46 -12.22 10.36
C ASP A 12 -0.59 -11.69 11.35
N PRO A 13 -1.78 -11.28 10.85
CA PRO A 13 -2.04 -10.94 9.44
C PRO A 13 -1.23 -9.74 8.92
N PRO A 14 -0.87 -9.72 7.63
CA PRO A 14 -0.22 -8.58 7.02
C PRO A 14 -1.11 -7.32 7.08
N VAL A 15 -0.48 -6.14 7.04
CA VAL A 15 -1.15 -4.84 7.00
C VAL A 15 -0.73 -4.09 5.75
N VAL A 16 -1.68 -3.62 4.95
CA VAL A 16 -1.43 -2.73 3.82
C VAL A 16 -1.85 -1.32 4.22
N ILE A 17 -0.91 -0.36 4.15
CA ILE A 17 -1.15 1.03 4.56
C ILE A 17 -1.27 1.93 3.34
N LEU A 18 -2.46 2.49 3.11
CA LEU A 18 -2.80 3.32 1.97
C LEU A 18 -2.70 4.81 2.36
N HIS A 19 -1.93 5.58 1.59
CA HIS A 19 -1.74 7.01 1.85
C HIS A 19 -2.87 7.86 1.24
N GLY A 20 -3.03 9.08 1.77
CA GLY A 20 -3.99 10.05 1.25
C GLY A 20 -3.51 10.74 -0.03
N LEU A 21 -4.39 11.56 -0.63
CA LEU A 21 -4.09 12.35 -1.82
C LEU A 21 -2.87 13.25 -1.60
N LEU A 22 -2.06 13.45 -2.65
CA LEU A 22 -0.78 14.18 -2.61
C LEU A 22 0.31 13.54 -1.71
N GLY A 23 0.04 12.36 -1.14
CA GLY A 23 0.98 11.60 -0.32
C GLY A 23 1.81 10.60 -1.12
N SER A 24 2.60 9.81 -0.39
CA SER A 24 3.28 8.61 -0.87
C SER A 24 3.48 7.64 0.29
N GLY A 25 3.87 6.40 0.01
CA GLY A 25 4.23 5.42 1.04
C GLY A 25 5.37 5.88 1.96
N ARG A 26 6.16 6.88 1.55
CA ARG A 26 7.20 7.49 2.39
C ARG A 26 6.63 8.14 3.66
N ASN A 27 5.40 8.68 3.61
CA ASN A 27 4.78 9.33 4.76
C ASN A 27 4.58 8.36 5.94
N TRP A 28 4.53 7.07 5.66
CA TRP A 28 4.28 6.04 6.66
C TRP A 28 5.52 5.38 7.23
N HIS A 29 6.74 5.81 6.87
CA HIS A 29 7.97 5.12 7.27
C HIS A 29 8.07 4.89 8.78
N THR A 30 7.86 5.92 9.59
CA THR A 30 7.95 5.82 11.06
C THR A 30 6.90 4.87 11.65
N VAL A 31 5.66 4.97 11.18
CA VAL A 31 4.54 4.12 11.63
C VAL A 31 4.77 2.67 11.20
N ALA A 32 5.18 2.45 9.95
CA ALA A 32 5.45 1.13 9.39
C ALA A 32 6.56 0.42 10.16
N ASN A 33 7.67 1.09 10.49
CA ASN A 33 8.73 0.49 11.31
C ASN A 33 8.24 0.07 12.70
N ARG A 34 7.35 0.85 13.33
CA ARG A 34 6.81 0.51 14.64
C ARG A 34 5.89 -0.71 14.57
N LEU A 35 5.00 -0.76 13.57
CA LEU A 35 4.10 -1.90 13.37
C LEU A 35 4.84 -3.16 12.91
N ALA A 36 5.93 -2.99 12.17
CA ALA A 36 6.80 -4.06 11.66
C ALA A 36 7.44 -4.92 12.76
N GLN A 37 7.45 -4.45 14.01
CA GLN A 37 7.89 -5.25 15.16
C GLN A 37 7.01 -6.49 15.39
N LYS A 38 5.77 -6.50 14.90
CA LYS A 38 4.81 -7.59 15.14
C LYS A 38 4.18 -8.16 13.87
N ARG A 39 4.21 -7.42 12.76
CA ARG A 39 3.40 -7.70 11.56
C ARG A 39 4.20 -7.43 10.30
N ARG A 40 3.87 -8.13 9.22
CA ARG A 40 4.30 -7.77 7.87
C ARG A 40 3.54 -6.53 7.42
N ILE A 41 4.25 -5.45 7.10
CA ILE A 41 3.67 -4.17 6.69
C ILE A 41 4.04 -3.91 5.24
N VAL A 42 3.04 -3.69 4.39
CA VAL A 42 3.20 -3.28 3.00
C VAL A 42 2.71 -1.84 2.87
N VAL A 43 3.56 -0.97 2.30
CA VAL A 43 3.23 0.44 2.10
C VAL A 43 3.43 0.76 0.61
N PRO A 44 2.36 0.70 -0.21
CA PRO A 44 2.42 1.12 -1.60
C PRO A 44 2.54 2.64 -1.74
N ASP A 45 3.16 3.05 -2.84
CA ASP A 45 2.83 4.32 -3.46
C ASP A 45 1.57 4.06 -4.33
N MET A 46 0.46 4.76 -4.09
CA MET A 46 -0.77 4.60 -4.89
C MET A 46 -0.52 5.01 -6.34
N ARG A 47 -1.36 4.57 -7.28
CA ARG A 47 -1.27 5.00 -8.68
C ARG A 47 -1.15 6.53 -8.79
N ASN A 48 -0.36 6.99 -9.75
CA ASN A 48 -0.07 8.42 -9.97
C ASN A 48 0.62 9.13 -8.79
N HIS A 49 1.18 8.40 -7.83
CA HIS A 49 1.89 8.96 -6.68
C HIS A 49 3.26 8.30 -6.49
N GLY A 50 4.17 9.03 -5.84
CA GLY A 50 5.49 8.53 -5.46
C GLY A 50 6.26 7.95 -6.65
N ARG A 51 6.63 6.67 -6.56
CA ARG A 51 7.37 5.94 -7.59
C ARG A 51 6.50 4.97 -8.39
N SER A 52 5.19 4.94 -8.14
CA SER A 52 4.28 4.11 -8.92
C SER A 52 4.06 4.70 -10.31
N PRO A 53 3.73 3.86 -11.32
CA PRO A 53 3.44 4.33 -12.65
C PRO A 53 2.28 5.33 -12.69
N HIS A 54 2.25 6.14 -13.74
CA HIS A 54 1.17 7.10 -13.98
C HIS A 54 0.23 6.57 -15.06
N SER A 55 -1.04 6.90 -14.93
CA SER A 55 -2.13 6.54 -15.84
C SER A 55 -3.10 7.72 -15.95
N GLU A 56 -3.67 7.90 -17.13
CA GLU A 56 -4.76 8.85 -17.37
C GLU A 56 -6.05 8.45 -16.63
N ASN A 57 -6.22 7.15 -16.36
CA ASN A 57 -7.36 6.64 -15.60
C ASN A 57 -7.06 6.68 -14.10
N HIS A 58 -7.91 7.38 -13.34
CA HIS A 58 -7.79 7.53 -11.88
C HIS A 58 -9.14 7.35 -11.18
N ARG A 59 -9.90 6.33 -11.57
CA ARG A 59 -11.18 6.02 -10.91
C ARG A 59 -10.91 5.18 -9.67
N LEU A 60 -11.79 5.28 -8.68
CA LEU A 60 -11.68 4.50 -7.45
C LEU A 60 -11.58 2.99 -7.70
N VAL A 61 -12.38 2.47 -8.66
CA VAL A 61 -12.33 1.04 -9.02
C VAL A 61 -10.96 0.61 -9.50
N ASP A 62 -10.29 1.46 -10.28
CA ASP A 62 -8.97 1.14 -10.80
C ASP A 62 -7.92 1.13 -9.66
N MET A 63 -8.07 2.01 -8.66
CA MET A 63 -7.22 2.01 -7.46
C MET A 63 -7.42 0.74 -6.62
N VAL A 64 -8.66 0.29 -6.46
CA VAL A 64 -8.98 -0.97 -5.74
C VAL A 64 -8.35 -2.16 -6.46
N GLU A 65 -8.47 -2.21 -7.80
CA GLU A 65 -7.86 -3.26 -8.62
C GLU A 65 -6.34 -3.31 -8.47
N ASP A 66 -5.66 -2.16 -8.46
CA ASP A 66 -4.20 -2.12 -8.25
C ASP A 66 -3.78 -2.65 -6.87
N ILE A 67 -4.53 -2.28 -5.81
CA ILE A 67 -4.24 -2.80 -4.47
C ILE A 67 -4.52 -4.30 -4.41
N PHE A 68 -5.59 -4.76 -5.04
CA PHE A 68 -5.90 -6.18 -5.09
C PHE A 68 -4.82 -6.97 -5.85
N GLU A 69 -4.38 -6.49 -7.01
CA GLU A 69 -3.28 -7.07 -7.78
C GLU A 69 -1.99 -7.14 -6.92
N LEU A 70 -1.63 -6.03 -6.26
CA LEU A 70 -0.48 -6.00 -5.36
C LEU A 70 -0.58 -7.04 -4.24
N GLN A 71 -1.75 -7.19 -3.63
CA GLN A 71 -1.94 -8.16 -2.55
C GLN A 71 -1.81 -9.62 -3.04
N GLN A 72 -2.29 -9.90 -4.24
CA GLN A 72 -2.13 -11.21 -4.88
C GLN A 72 -0.66 -11.50 -5.18
N ASP A 73 0.04 -10.55 -5.82
CA ASP A 73 1.45 -10.67 -6.16
C ASP A 73 2.33 -10.95 -4.93
N LEU A 74 2.01 -10.33 -3.79
CA LEU A 74 2.79 -10.48 -2.55
C LEU A 74 2.34 -11.65 -1.66
N GLY A 75 1.27 -12.35 -2.03
CA GLY A 75 0.69 -13.43 -1.23
C GLY A 75 0.28 -12.94 0.17
N VAL A 76 -0.30 -11.75 0.27
CA VAL A 76 -0.71 -11.14 1.56
C VAL A 76 -2.21 -11.20 1.80
N LEU A 77 -2.98 -11.92 0.97
CA LEU A 77 -4.41 -12.13 1.22
C LEU A 77 -4.62 -13.24 2.28
N PRO A 78 -5.44 -13.02 3.31
CA PRO A 78 -6.12 -11.78 3.68
C PRO A 78 -5.20 -10.79 4.43
N ALA A 79 -5.34 -9.50 4.16
CA ALA A 79 -4.63 -8.43 4.85
C ALA A 79 -5.60 -7.49 5.60
N VAL A 80 -5.09 -6.84 6.65
CA VAL A 80 -5.75 -5.67 7.23
C VAL A 80 -5.42 -4.46 6.38
N ILE A 81 -6.44 -3.70 5.96
CA ILE A 81 -6.25 -2.43 5.25
C ILE A 81 -6.30 -1.28 6.25
N LEU A 82 -5.28 -0.42 6.22
CA LEU A 82 -5.25 0.85 6.95
C LEU A 82 -5.22 1.98 5.94
N GLY A 83 -6.36 2.67 5.80
CA GLY A 83 -6.51 3.81 4.90
C GLY A 83 -6.40 5.16 5.60
N HIS A 84 -5.88 6.16 4.92
CA HIS A 84 -5.93 7.56 5.36
C HIS A 84 -6.54 8.44 4.27
N SER A 85 -7.67 9.06 4.61
CA SER A 85 -8.40 9.98 3.74
C SER A 85 -8.85 9.32 2.43
N MET A 86 -8.11 9.50 1.33
CA MET A 86 -8.38 8.86 0.05
C MET A 86 -8.08 7.35 0.07
N GLY A 87 -7.06 6.96 0.84
CA GLY A 87 -6.64 5.57 0.99
C GLY A 87 -7.54 4.80 1.94
#